data_AF-A0A4D4JAJ6-F1
#
_entry.id   AF-A0A4D4JAJ6-F1
#
_cell.length_a   1.000
_cell.length_b   1.000
_cell.length_c   1.000
_cell.angle_alpha   90.00
_cell.angle_beta   90.00
_cell.angle_gamma   90.00
#
_symmetry.space_group_name_H-M   'P 1'
#
loop_
_entity.id
_entity.type
_entity.pdbx_description
1 polymer ?
#
loop_
_entity_poly.entity_id
_entity_poly.type
_entity_poly.pdbx_seq_one_letter_code
_entity_poly.pdbx_strand_id
1 'polypeptide(L)' 'MNIAAKIRARRDQARTRRAVMRAIDAAATPALRHELIVIAQARSNGLR' A
#
# COMPACT_ATOMS: atom_id res chain seq x y z
N MET A 1 -24.98 -7.61 -4.69
CA MET A 1 -23.64 -7.33 -4.10
C MET A 1 -23.01 -8.64 -3.65
N ASN A 2 -21.89 -9.06 -4.24
CA ASN A 2 -21.27 -10.36 -3.97
C ASN A 2 -20.28 -10.25 -2.78
N ILE A 3 -20.59 -10.87 -1.64
CA ILE A 3 -19.77 -10.85 -0.41
C ILE A 3 -18.34 -11.35 -0.70
N ALA A 4 -18.19 -12.35 -1.56
CA ALA A 4 -16.87 -12.87 -1.96
C ALA A 4 -16.03 -11.80 -2.69
N ALA A 5 -16.66 -10.95 -3.51
CA ALA A 5 -15.97 -9.83 -4.15
C ALA A 5 -15.48 -8.79 -3.12
N LYS A 6 -16.30 -8.48 -2.12
CA LYS A 6 -15.92 -7.58 -1.02
C LYS A 6 -14.75 -8.13 -0.19
N ILE A 7 -14.76 -9.44 0.10
CA ILE A 7 -13.67 -10.11 0.82
C ILE A 7 -12.38 -10.07 -0.01
N ARG A 8 -12.44 -10.36 -1.31
CA ARG A 8 -11.27 -10.28 -2.21
C ARG A 8 -10.68 -8.87 -2.22
N ALA A 9 -11.50 -7.85 -2.46
CA ALA A 9 -11.07 -6.45 -2.45
C ALA A 9 -10.35 -6.06 -1.15
N ARG A 10 -10.88 -6.48 0.00
CA ARG A 10 -10.24 -6.23 1.31
C ARG A 10 -8.88 -6.93 1.45
N ARG A 11 -8.76 -8.18 1.00
CA ARG A 11 -7.47 -8.90 1.04
C ARG A 11 -6.44 -8.25 0.13
N ASP A 12 -6.84 -7.82 -1.05
CA ASP A 12 -5.93 -7.21 -2.02
C ASP A 12 -5.42 -5.86 -1.52
N GLN A 13 -6.29 -5.07 -0.87
CA GLN A 13 -5.89 -3.88 -0.12
C GLN A 13 -4.91 -4.21 1.02
N ALA A 14 -5.21 -5.23 1.83
CA ALA A 14 -4.34 -5.62 2.93
C ALA A 14 -2.96 -6.11 2.46
N ARG A 15 -2.89 -6.87 1.36
CA ARG A 15 -1.64 -7.30 0.72
C ARG A 15 -0.84 -6.12 0.22
N THR A 16 -1.50 -5.20 -0.48
CA THR A 16 -0.87 -3.97 -1.00
C THR A 16 -0.27 -3.15 0.14
N ARG A 17 -1.03 -2.94 1.22
CA ARG A 17 -0.53 -2.22 2.41
C ARG A 17 0.69 -2.89 3.03
N ARG A 18 0.67 -4.23 3.17
CA ARG A 18 1.81 -4.99 3.72
C ARG A 18 3.05 -4.88 2.83
N ALA A 19 2.90 -4.97 1.51
CA ALA A 19 4.01 -4.83 0.57
C ALA A 19 4.65 -3.44 0.65
N VAL A 20 3.83 -2.40 0.70
CA VAL A 20 4.29 -1.01 0.84
C VAL A 20 5.05 -0.79 2.15
N MET A 21 4.51 -1.25 3.29
CA MET A 21 5.20 -1.13 4.58
C MET A 21 6.56 -1.84 4.55
N ARG A 22 6.61 -3.08 4.02
CA ARG A 22 7.88 -3.81 3.87
C ARG A 22 8.89 -3.07 3.00
N ALA A 23 8.46 -2.43 1.91
CA ALA A 23 9.34 -1.66 1.05
C ALA A 23 9.92 -0.44 1.78
N ILE A 24 9.10 0.25 2.59
CA ILE A 24 9.53 1.39 3.41
C ILE A 24 10.53 0.95 4.47
N ASP A 25 10.29 -0.19 5.12
CA ASP A 25 11.16 -0.73 6.18
C ASP A 25 12.50 -1.25 5.60
N ALA A 26 12.47 -1.81 4.39
CA ALA A 26 13.65 -2.32 3.70
C ALA A 26 14.38 -1.27 2.86
N ALA A 27 14.00 0.01 2.93
CA ALA A 27 14.59 1.06 2.13
C ALA A 27 16.08 1.24 2.47
N ALA A 28 16.94 1.15 1.45
CA ALA A 28 18.40 1.21 1.62
C ALA A 28 18.91 2.59 2.07
N THR A 29 18.14 3.66 1.82
CA THR A 29 18.51 5.04 2.17
C THR A 29 17.31 5.81 2.74
N PRO A 30 17.55 6.84 3.58
CA PRO A 30 16.49 7.71 4.07
C PRO A 30 15.71 8.42 2.95
N ALA A 31 16.39 8.79 1.86
CA ALA A 31 15.77 9.41 0.69
C ALA A 31 14.77 8.46 0.01
N LEU A 32 15.19 7.21 -0.24
CA LEU A 32 14.30 6.20 -0.82
C LEU A 32 13.10 5.90 0.09
N ARG A 33 13.32 5.83 1.40
CA ARG A 33 12.23 5.67 2.38
C ARG A 33 11.21 6.79 2.25
N HIS A 34 11.67 8.02 2.11
CA HIS A 34 10.81 9.20 1.97
C HIS A 34 10.01 9.13 0.66
N GLU A 35 10.64 8.81 -0.47
CA GLU A 35 9.95 8.66 -1.75
C GLU A 35 8.87 7.56 -1.69
N LEU A 36 9.18 6.41 -1.08
CA LEU A 36 8.21 5.32 -0.90
C LEU A 36 7.01 5.73 -0.04
N ILE A 37 7.22 6.57 1.00
CA ILE A 37 6.14 7.13 1.82
C ILE A 37 5.26 8.07 0.98
N VAL A 38 5.87 8.96 0.20
CA VAL A 38 5.13 9.89 -0.67
C VAL A 38 4.29 9.13 -1.70
N ILE A 39 4.88 8.10 -2.35
CA ILE A 39 4.17 7.23 -3.29
C ILE A 39 3.00 6.50 -2.59
N ALA A 40 3.21 5.98 -1.38
CA ALA A 40 2.16 5.33 -0.60
C ALA A 40 0.99 6.26 -0.30
N GLN A 41 1.28 7.50 0.10
CA GLN A 41 0.28 8.53 0.37
C GLN A 41 -0.50 8.91 -0.88
N ALA A 42 0.18 9.12 -2.02
CA ALA A 42 -0.45 9.45 -3.30
C ALA A 42 -1.41 8.33 -3.75
N ARG A 43 -1.01 7.07 -3.61
CA ARG A 43 -1.88 5.91 -3.92
C ARG A 43 -3.11 5.86 -3.02
N SER A 44 -2.97 6.18 -1.73
CA SER A 44 -4.11 6.22 -0.81
C SER A 44 -5.10 7.35 -1.15
N ASN A 45 -4.63 8.45 -1.74
CA ASN A 45 -5.49 9.58 -2.10
C ASN A 45 -6.24 9.36 -3.42
N GLY A 46 -5.64 8.63 -4.38
CA GLY A 46 -6.29 8.26 -5.64
C GLY A 46 -7.27 7.07 -5.55
N LEU A 47 -7.37 6.42 -4.38
CA LEU A 47 -8.31 5.33 -4.09
C LEU A 47 -9.63 5.82 -3.46
N ARG A 48 -9.91 7.13 -3.54
CA ARG A 48 -11.14 7.77 -3.07
C ARG A 48 -12.27 7.69 -4.09
#